data_AF-W1V9X2-F1
#
_entry.id   AF-W1V9X2-F1
#
_cell.length_a   1.000
_cell.length_b   1.000
_cell.length_c   1.000
_cell.angle_alpha   90.00
_cell.angle_beta   90.00
_cell.angle_gamma   90.00
#
_symmetry.space_group_name_H-M   'P 1'
#
loop_
_entity.id
_entity.type
_entity.pdbx_description
1 polymer ?
#
loop_
_entity_poly.entity_id
_entity_poly.type
_entity_poly.pdbx_seq_one_letter_code
_entity_poly.pdbx_strand_id
1 'polypeptide(L)'
;MDESHELVDTLINESISNRILAVYFDEPFYYYLGYDGIGRYDIKNHKLDVWEFTIYGDETEQHKLYHPRSKMIVNKKNKLEDFSKTDLDNFEKMLMNSDRGAKYFNKRWYYSGYEATFLDLDNHLIITNDVRDVKDTATKILIFNVSGFLIIDKETNDIQVYFDERIAGKKIRDSLITMLKYTYGDHLIMLNSLDEIGEEERTILLQLRDNYVSKN
;
A
#
# COMPACT_ATOMS: atom_id res chain seq x y z
N MET A 1 19.04 -10.17 -1.53
CA MET A 1 18.93 -9.69 -0.15
C MET A 1 17.47 -9.83 0.20
N ASP A 2 17.14 -10.83 0.99
CA ASP A 2 15.80 -11.00 1.56
C ASP A 2 15.81 -10.13 2.83
N GLU A 3 15.75 -8.81 2.65
CA GLU A 3 15.58 -7.89 3.78
C GLU A 3 14.17 -8.11 4.28
N SER A 4 14.00 -8.83 5.40
CA SER A 4 12.70 -8.98 6.01
C SER A 4 12.14 -7.59 6.32
N HIS A 5 11.00 -7.24 5.69
CA HIS A 5 10.23 -6.03 5.97
C HIS A 5 9.49 -6.13 7.31
N GLU A 6 10.10 -6.78 8.29
CA GLU A 6 9.50 -7.11 9.58
C GLU A 6 9.80 -6.01 10.58
N LEU A 7 8.82 -5.65 11.40
CA LEU A 7 9.00 -4.82 12.58
C LEU A 7 9.16 -5.73 13.80
N VAL A 8 10.33 -5.68 14.44
CA VAL A 8 10.69 -6.58 15.54
C VAL A 8 11.08 -5.78 16.78
N ASP A 9 10.54 -6.17 17.94
CA ASP A 9 11.12 -5.79 19.22
C ASP A 9 12.28 -6.74 19.55
N THR A 10 13.51 -6.23 19.41
CA THR A 10 14.73 -7.00 19.64
C THR A 10 15.02 -7.26 21.12
N LEU A 11 14.41 -6.51 22.05
CA LEU A 11 14.62 -6.67 23.50
C LEU A 11 13.93 -7.94 24.02
N ILE A 12 12.75 -8.25 23.48
CA ILE A 12 11.99 -9.46 23.82
C ILE A 12 12.04 -10.53 22.72
N ASN A 13 12.66 -10.19 21.58
CA ASN A 13 12.77 -11.01 20.37
C ASN A 13 11.40 -11.45 19.86
N GLU A 14 10.51 -10.49 19.63
CA GLU A 14 9.16 -10.72 19.10
C GLU A 14 8.84 -9.85 17.90
N SER A 15 8.17 -10.45 16.92
CA SER A 15 7.63 -9.76 15.77
C SER A 15 6.39 -8.96 16.15
N ILE A 16 6.42 -7.66 15.85
CA ILE A 16 5.28 -6.75 15.98
C ILE A 16 4.43 -6.82 14.71
N SER A 17 5.07 -6.81 13.54
CA SER A 17 4.43 -6.98 12.24
C SER A 17 5.37 -7.70 11.29
N ASN A 18 4.86 -8.73 10.62
CA ASN A 18 5.65 -9.56 9.70
C ASN A 18 6.05 -8.83 8.41
N ARG A 19 5.31 -7.80 8.02
CA ARG A 19 5.44 -7.16 6.70
C ARG A 19 4.91 -5.72 6.72
N ILE A 20 5.83 -4.77 6.89
CA ILE A 20 5.53 -3.34 7.00
C ILE A 20 5.38 -2.70 5.63
N LEU A 21 4.39 -1.80 5.58
CA LEU A 21 4.09 -0.92 4.46
C LEU A 21 4.42 0.54 4.81
N ALA A 22 4.32 0.91 6.08
CA ALA A 22 4.73 2.21 6.60
C ALA A 22 5.21 2.07 8.06
N VAL A 23 6.14 2.94 8.47
CA VAL A 23 6.59 3.02 9.87
C VAL A 23 6.95 4.47 10.22
N TYR A 24 6.68 4.86 11.46
CA TYR A 24 7.04 6.16 12.01
C TYR A 24 7.41 6.02 13.48
N PHE A 25 8.48 6.69 13.89
CA PHE A 25 8.95 6.68 15.26
C PHE A 25 8.70 8.02 15.94
N ASP A 26 8.00 7.99 17.05
CA ASP A 26 7.74 9.14 17.93
C ASP A 26 7.90 8.65 19.37
N GLU A 27 9.11 8.82 19.91
CA GLU A 27 9.55 8.17 21.15
C GLU A 27 8.51 8.32 22.29
N PRO A 28 8.13 7.23 22.99
CA PRO A 28 8.68 5.87 22.93
C PRO A 28 7.94 4.91 21.98
N PHE A 29 7.16 5.44 21.05
CA PHE A 29 6.24 4.66 20.24
C PHE A 29 6.73 4.46 18.80
N TYR A 30 6.54 3.24 18.29
CA TYR A 30 6.49 2.99 16.86
C TYR A 30 5.04 2.96 16.39
N TYR A 31 4.74 3.67 15.31
CA TYR A 31 3.49 3.57 14.58
C TYR A 31 3.79 2.82 13.28
N TYR A 32 2.92 1.90 12.89
CA TYR A 32 3.12 1.12 11.68
C TYR A 32 1.81 0.84 10.95
N LEU A 33 1.93 0.66 9.64
CA LEU A 33 0.96 -0.02 8.79
C LEU A 33 1.66 -1.26 8.24
N GLY A 34 1.04 -2.42 8.37
CA GLY A 34 1.50 -3.68 7.81
C GLY A 34 0.35 -4.45 7.15
N TYR A 35 0.66 -5.61 6.58
CA TYR A 35 -0.35 -6.51 6.00
C TYR A 35 -1.34 -7.05 7.04
N ASP A 36 -0.96 -6.97 8.32
CA ASP A 36 -1.71 -7.38 9.50
C ASP A 36 -2.60 -6.28 10.11
N GLY A 37 -2.46 -5.04 9.66
CA GLY A 37 -3.26 -3.91 10.14
C GLY A 37 -2.45 -2.67 10.46
N ILE A 38 -3.05 -1.79 11.25
CA ILE A 38 -2.43 -0.53 11.68
C ILE A 38 -2.34 -0.48 13.21
N GLY A 39 -1.20 -0.06 13.73
CA GLY A 39 -0.96 -0.16 15.16
C GLY A 39 0.12 0.76 15.70
N ARG A 40 0.10 0.87 17.02
CA ARG A 40 1.10 1.56 17.82
C ARG A 40 1.75 0.56 18.78
N TYR A 41 3.06 0.53 18.78
CA TYR A 41 3.88 -0.26 19.68
C TYR A 41 4.61 0.61 20.69
N ASP A 42 4.40 0.36 21.98
CA ASP A 42 5.13 0.96 23.09
C ASP A 42 6.34 0.11 23.43
N ILE A 43 7.53 0.60 23.07
CA ILE A 43 8.80 -0.10 23.27
C ILE A 43 9.11 -0.29 24.76
N LYS A 44 8.76 0.69 25.59
CA LYS A 44 9.13 0.69 27.02
C LYS A 44 8.33 -0.34 27.79
N ASN A 45 7.07 -0.54 27.41
CA ASN A 45 6.14 -1.43 28.10
C ASN A 45 5.85 -2.74 27.34
N HIS A 46 6.48 -2.94 26.17
CA HIS A 46 6.22 -4.05 25.26
C HIS A 46 4.72 -4.25 24.98
N LYS A 47 4.04 -3.15 24.64
CA LYS A 47 2.58 -3.14 24.46
C LYS A 47 2.21 -2.77 23.04
N LEU A 48 1.41 -3.62 22.41
CA LEU A 48 0.86 -3.41 21.07
C LEU A 48 -0.61 -3.01 21.19
N ASP A 49 -0.96 -1.82 20.72
CA ASP A 49 -2.35 -1.44 20.44
C ASP A 49 -2.55 -1.51 18.92
N VAL A 50 -3.40 -2.42 18.44
CA VAL A 50 -3.51 -2.73 17.00
C VAL A 50 -4.97 -2.87 16.56
N TRP A 51 -5.31 -2.24 15.44
CA TRP A 51 -6.51 -2.59 14.69
C TRP A 51 -6.11 -3.55 13.57
N GLU A 52 -6.46 -4.82 13.76
CA GLU A 52 -6.11 -5.89 12.82
C GLU A 52 -7.10 -5.91 11.65
N PHE A 53 -6.57 -5.90 10.44
CA PHE A 53 -7.33 -6.18 9.22
C PHE A 53 -6.42 -6.91 8.24
N THR A 54 -7.03 -7.67 7.33
CA THR A 54 -6.29 -8.31 6.25
C THR A 54 -6.27 -7.39 5.06
N ILE A 55 -5.08 -7.09 4.56
CA ILE A 55 -4.93 -6.45 3.26
C ILE A 55 -5.06 -7.52 2.18
N TYR A 56 -6.06 -7.41 1.32
CA TYR A 56 -6.30 -8.33 0.21
C TYR A 56 -5.41 -7.97 -1.00
N GLY A 57 -5.23 -8.88 -1.96
CA GLY A 57 -4.56 -8.58 -3.24
C GLY A 57 -3.15 -9.17 -3.40
N ASP A 58 -2.55 -9.67 -2.32
CA ASP A 58 -1.46 -10.64 -2.38
C ASP A 58 -2.03 -12.06 -2.12
N GLU A 59 -1.53 -13.09 -2.80
CA GLU A 59 -2.03 -14.48 -2.66
C GLU A 59 -1.69 -15.09 -1.29
N THR A 60 -0.97 -14.34 -0.45
CA THR A 60 -0.61 -14.71 0.90
C THR A 60 -1.73 -14.33 1.87
N GLU A 61 -2.76 -15.19 1.99
CA GLU A 61 -3.80 -15.12 3.04
C GLU A 61 -3.25 -15.24 4.50
N GLN A 62 -1.95 -15.06 4.72
CA GLN A 62 -1.22 -15.57 5.89
C GLN A 62 -0.45 -14.51 6.69
N HIS A 63 -0.83 -13.25 6.61
CA HIS A 63 -0.21 -12.21 7.45
C HIS A 63 -0.94 -11.95 8.77
N LYS A 64 -1.97 -12.74 9.12
CA LYS A 64 -2.67 -12.60 10.42
C LYS A 64 -1.70 -12.80 11.58
N LEU A 65 -1.64 -11.83 12.48
CA LEU A 65 -0.88 -11.96 13.70
C LEU A 65 -1.50 -13.04 14.62
N TYR A 66 -0.68 -14.03 14.99
CA TYR A 66 -1.06 -15.08 15.93
C TYR A 66 -0.21 -14.96 17.20
N HIS A 67 -0.84 -14.54 18.30
CA HIS A 67 -0.14 -14.18 19.55
C HIS A 67 -0.44 -15.07 20.77
N PRO A 68 -0.68 -16.40 20.66
CA PRO A 68 -1.14 -17.17 21.83
C PRO A 68 -0.10 -17.29 22.97
N ARG A 69 1.13 -16.81 22.79
CA ARG A 69 2.23 -16.84 23.78
C ARG A 69 3.19 -15.65 23.66
N SER A 70 2.69 -14.51 23.19
CA SER A 70 3.51 -13.31 23.05
C SER A 70 3.93 -12.80 24.44
N LYS A 71 5.18 -12.37 24.55
CA LYS A 71 5.73 -11.58 25.66
C LYS A 71 5.20 -10.14 25.64
N MET A 72 4.65 -9.69 24.51
CA MET A 72 3.95 -8.41 24.40
C MET A 72 2.55 -8.47 25.02
N ILE A 73 2.10 -7.33 25.54
CA ILE A 73 0.69 -7.10 25.90
C ILE A 73 -0.03 -6.58 24.65
N VAL A 74 -0.89 -7.41 24.06
CA VAL A 74 -1.62 -7.06 22.84
C VAL A 74 -3.05 -6.61 23.17
N ASN A 75 -3.39 -5.38 22.82
CA ASN A 75 -4.74 -4.83 22.90
C ASN A 75 -5.30 -4.63 21.50
N LYS A 76 -6.30 -5.44 21.16
CA LYS A 76 -6.99 -5.34 19.88
C LYS A 76 -8.02 -4.22 19.90
N LYS A 77 -8.00 -3.41 18.86
CA LYS A 77 -8.96 -2.36 18.53
C LYS A 77 -9.88 -2.87 17.44
N ASN A 78 -11.12 -2.39 17.42
CA ASN A 78 -12.11 -2.83 16.43
C ASN A 78 -12.14 -1.92 15.20
N LYS A 79 -11.73 -0.65 15.37
CA LYS A 79 -11.71 0.39 14.34
C LYS A 79 -10.70 1.48 14.68
N LEU A 80 -10.36 2.32 13.70
CA LEU A 80 -9.38 3.39 13.85
C LEU A 80 -9.77 4.40 14.95
N GLU A 81 -11.05 4.68 15.14
CA GLU A 81 -11.51 5.66 16.14
C GLU A 81 -11.37 5.16 17.59
N ASP A 82 -11.02 3.90 17.81
CA ASP A 82 -10.72 3.36 19.15
C ASP A 82 -9.32 3.78 19.66
N PHE A 83 -8.52 4.44 18.82
CA PHE A 83 -7.24 5.04 19.18
C PHE A 83 -7.40 6.48 19.69
N SER A 84 -6.39 7.00 20.38
CA SER A 84 -6.43 8.39 20.85
C SER A 84 -6.25 9.37 19.70
N LYS A 85 -6.66 10.63 19.88
CA LYS A 85 -6.46 11.68 18.87
C LYS A 85 -4.99 11.84 18.49
N THR A 86 -4.08 11.75 19.46
CA THR A 86 -2.63 11.79 19.23
C THR A 86 -2.16 10.63 18.36
N ASP A 87 -2.68 9.43 18.60
CA ASP A 87 -2.33 8.26 17.79
C ASP A 87 -2.82 8.44 16.34
N LEU A 88 -4.05 8.93 16.15
CA LEU A 88 -4.60 9.24 14.83
C LEU A 88 -3.75 10.26 14.08
N ASP A 89 -3.32 11.32 14.76
CA ASP A 89 -2.46 12.34 14.16
C ASP A 89 -1.08 11.76 13.78
N ASN A 90 -0.54 10.85 14.58
CA ASN A 90 0.71 10.16 14.29
C ASN A 90 0.59 9.11 13.17
N PHE A 91 -0.56 8.46 13.01
CA PHE A 91 -0.85 7.64 11.82
C PHE A 91 -0.88 8.50 10.55
N GLU A 92 -1.47 9.70 10.60
CA GLU A 92 -1.45 10.61 9.45
C GLU A 92 -0.02 11.07 9.13
N LYS A 93 0.78 11.43 10.15
CA LYS A 93 2.22 11.73 9.94
C LYS A 93 2.99 10.56 9.35
N MET A 94 2.70 9.33 9.79
CA MET A 94 3.31 8.11 9.26
C MET A 94 3.01 7.95 7.76
N LEU A 95 1.76 8.12 7.35
CA LEU A 95 1.39 8.00 5.94
C LEU A 95 1.96 9.15 5.09
N MET A 96 2.04 10.36 5.66
CA MET A 96 2.66 11.51 4.99
C MET A 96 4.19 11.43 4.94
N ASN A 97 4.82 10.52 5.68
CA ASN A 97 6.26 10.34 5.64
C ASN A 97 6.68 9.75 4.29
N SER A 98 7.50 10.49 3.55
CA SER A 98 8.00 10.11 2.23
C SER A 98 9.22 9.18 2.25
N ASP A 99 9.58 8.63 3.41
CA ASP A 99 10.66 7.66 3.53
C ASP A 99 10.50 6.52 2.52
N ARG A 100 11.63 6.10 1.94
CA ARG A 100 11.70 5.12 0.83
C ARG A 100 10.88 5.48 -0.41
N GLY A 101 10.52 6.76 -0.57
CA GLY A 101 9.72 7.23 -1.71
C GLY A 101 8.23 6.93 -1.57
N ALA A 102 7.77 6.63 -0.36
CA ALA A 102 6.35 6.46 -0.08
C ALA A 102 5.56 7.75 -0.39
N LYS A 103 4.29 7.59 -0.77
CA LYS A 103 3.41 8.71 -1.12
C LYS A 103 1.99 8.42 -0.66
N TYR A 104 1.34 9.44 -0.10
CA TYR A 104 -0.03 9.37 0.35
C TYR A 104 -0.89 10.38 -0.42
N PHE A 105 -1.96 9.89 -1.04
CA PHE A 105 -2.77 10.67 -1.96
C PHE A 105 -4.23 10.68 -1.52
N ASN A 106 -4.81 11.89 -1.51
CA ASN A 106 -6.23 12.12 -1.29
C ASN A 106 -6.82 11.39 -0.07
N LYS A 107 -6.01 11.24 0.99
CA LYS A 107 -6.37 10.56 2.23
C LYS A 107 -6.88 9.11 2.10
N ARG A 108 -6.56 8.43 0.99
CA ARG A 108 -7.06 7.08 0.68
C ARG A 108 -6.02 6.19 0.03
N TRP A 109 -5.32 6.71 -0.97
CA TRP A 109 -4.41 5.91 -1.78
C TRP A 109 -3.00 6.01 -1.23
N TYR A 110 -2.32 4.89 -1.08
CA TYR A 110 -0.99 4.85 -0.51
C TYR A 110 -0.03 4.05 -1.38
N TYR A 111 1.05 4.68 -1.80
CA TYR A 111 2.20 4.00 -2.39
C TYR A 111 3.24 3.74 -1.31
N SER A 112 3.48 2.47 -1.01
CA SER A 112 4.54 2.05 -0.10
C SER A 112 5.87 1.93 -0.84
N GLY A 113 6.89 2.59 -0.29
CA GLY A 113 8.28 2.47 -0.74
C GLY A 113 8.98 1.19 -0.30
N TYR A 114 8.33 0.35 0.51
CA TYR A 114 8.92 -0.90 1.01
C TYR A 114 8.78 -2.02 -0.02
N GLU A 115 7.68 -2.10 -0.78
CA GLU A 115 7.39 -3.28 -1.62
C GLU A 115 6.89 -2.97 -3.02
N ALA A 116 7.10 -1.73 -3.50
CA ALA A 116 6.49 -1.28 -4.75
C ALA A 116 4.95 -1.48 -4.76
N THR A 117 4.34 -1.35 -3.59
CA THR A 117 2.93 -1.66 -3.33
C THR A 117 2.09 -0.40 -3.39
N PHE A 118 0.99 -0.46 -4.13
CA PHE A 118 -0.04 0.59 -4.15
C PHE A 118 -1.34 0.06 -3.53
N LEU A 119 -1.86 0.79 -2.55
CA LEU A 119 -2.97 0.39 -1.71
C LEU A 119 -4.16 1.35 -1.84
N ASP A 120 -5.34 0.79 -1.71
CA ASP A 120 -6.55 1.48 -1.26
C ASP A 120 -6.71 1.24 0.25
N LEU A 121 -6.48 2.26 1.06
CA LEU A 121 -6.57 2.14 2.52
C LEU A 121 -8.02 1.94 2.99
N ASP A 122 -9.02 2.48 2.28
CA ASP A 122 -10.42 2.36 2.70
C ASP A 122 -10.93 0.93 2.50
N ASN A 123 -10.52 0.29 1.41
CA ASN A 123 -10.88 -1.09 1.09
C ASN A 123 -9.90 -2.12 1.66
N HIS A 124 -8.82 -1.69 2.32
CA HIS A 124 -7.70 -2.54 2.74
C HIS A 124 -7.25 -3.48 1.60
N LEU A 125 -6.97 -2.90 0.43
CA LEU A 125 -6.73 -3.66 -0.79
C LEU A 125 -5.43 -3.21 -1.47
N ILE A 126 -4.58 -4.18 -1.82
CA ILE A 126 -3.48 -4.00 -2.77
C ILE A 126 -4.06 -3.92 -4.17
N ILE A 127 -3.84 -2.78 -4.83
CA ILE A 127 -4.16 -2.57 -6.24
C ILE A 127 -3.08 -3.19 -7.12
N THR A 128 -1.82 -3.08 -6.70
CA THR A 128 -0.68 -3.71 -7.37
C THR A 128 0.56 -3.73 -6.46
N ASN A 129 1.41 -4.76 -6.61
CA ASN A 129 2.70 -4.95 -5.91
C ASN A 129 3.89 -4.83 -6.87
N ASP A 130 3.71 -4.09 -7.94
CA ASP A 130 4.62 -4.05 -9.09
C ASP A 130 4.82 -2.64 -9.64
N VAL A 131 4.59 -1.65 -8.79
CA VAL A 131 4.77 -0.25 -9.15
C VAL A 131 6.25 0.03 -9.41
N ARG A 132 6.52 0.82 -10.45
CA ARG A 132 7.86 1.32 -10.75
C ARG A 132 7.96 2.82 -10.61
N ASP A 133 6.86 3.52 -10.87
CA ASP A 133 6.78 4.94 -10.56
C ASP A 133 5.33 5.39 -10.43
N VAL A 134 5.14 6.50 -9.73
CA VAL A 134 3.84 7.14 -9.52
C VAL A 134 3.99 8.64 -9.72
N LYS A 135 3.13 9.21 -10.56
CA LYS A 135 2.99 10.65 -10.73
C LYS A 135 1.66 11.13 -10.13
N ASP A 136 1.78 12.11 -9.26
CA ASP A 136 0.64 12.87 -8.76
C ASP A 136 0.35 14.04 -9.70
N THR A 137 -0.88 14.16 -10.17
CA THR A 137 -1.38 15.33 -10.92
C THR A 137 -2.44 16.05 -10.09
N ALA A 138 -2.98 17.17 -10.58
CA ALA A 138 -4.04 17.88 -9.86
C ALA A 138 -5.29 17.02 -9.65
N THR A 139 -5.67 16.23 -10.65
CA THR A 139 -6.94 15.49 -10.69
C THR A 139 -6.75 13.98 -10.64
N LYS A 140 -5.56 13.44 -10.96
CA LYS A 140 -5.34 12.01 -11.13
C LYS A 140 -4.07 11.53 -10.45
N ILE A 141 -4.03 10.23 -10.16
CA ILE A 141 -2.84 9.49 -9.78
C ILE A 141 -2.49 8.58 -10.93
N LEU A 142 -1.31 8.75 -11.51
CA LEU A 142 -0.83 8.00 -12.67
C LEU A 142 0.25 7.02 -12.21
N ILE A 143 0.01 5.74 -12.45
CA ILE A 143 0.83 4.67 -11.91
C ILE A 143 1.39 3.85 -13.06
N PHE A 144 2.71 3.74 -13.11
CA PHE A 144 3.38 2.77 -13.96
C PHE A 144 3.65 1.49 -13.15
N ASN A 145 3.06 0.39 -13.63
CA ASN A 145 3.24 -0.97 -13.15
C ASN A 145 3.98 -1.76 -14.24
N VAL A 146 4.84 -2.71 -13.90
CA VAL A 146 5.49 -3.56 -14.94
C VAL A 146 4.53 -4.34 -15.84
N SER A 147 3.26 -4.48 -15.44
CA SER A 147 2.21 -5.11 -16.24
C SER A 147 1.39 -4.11 -17.08
N GLY A 148 1.58 -2.80 -16.90
CA GLY A 148 0.84 -1.76 -17.62
C GLY A 148 0.67 -0.44 -16.85
N PHE A 149 -0.46 0.23 -17.08
CA PHE A 149 -0.76 1.54 -16.50
C PHE A 149 -2.06 1.51 -15.69
N LEU A 150 -2.06 2.24 -14.58
CA LEU A 150 -3.26 2.52 -13.81
C LEU A 150 -3.42 4.03 -13.68
N ILE A 151 -4.66 4.48 -13.78
CA ILE A 151 -5.06 5.89 -13.68
C ILE A 151 -6.20 5.94 -12.69
N ILE A 152 -6.01 6.68 -11.61
CA ILE A 152 -7.04 6.85 -10.58
C ILE A 152 -7.49 8.30 -10.61
N ASP A 153 -8.79 8.51 -10.81
CA ASP A 153 -9.41 9.83 -10.65
C ASP A 153 -9.58 10.16 -9.16
N LYS A 154 -9.08 11.32 -8.72
CA LYS A 154 -9.13 11.70 -7.30
C LYS A 154 -10.52 12.17 -6.87
N GLU A 155 -11.34 12.63 -7.81
CA GLU A 155 -12.69 13.12 -7.51
C GLU A 155 -13.69 11.96 -7.54
N THR A 156 -13.69 11.18 -8.62
CA THR A 156 -14.68 10.09 -8.79
C THR A 156 -14.24 8.77 -8.17
N ASN A 157 -12.94 8.60 -7.90
CA ASN A 157 -12.31 7.32 -7.56
C ASN A 157 -12.41 6.26 -8.65
N ASP A 158 -12.72 6.66 -9.90
CA ASP A 158 -12.69 5.75 -11.03
C ASP A 158 -11.25 5.30 -11.30
N ILE A 159 -11.09 4.02 -11.56
CA ILE A 159 -9.82 3.39 -11.85
C ILE A 159 -9.85 2.92 -13.30
N GLN A 160 -8.99 3.48 -14.14
CA GLN A 160 -8.74 2.96 -15.48
C GLN A 160 -7.48 2.12 -15.45
N VAL A 161 -7.53 0.95 -16.07
CA VAL A 161 -6.38 0.05 -16.16
C VAL A 161 -6.14 -0.36 -17.61
N TYR A 162 -4.89 -0.23 -18.04
CA TYR A 162 -4.42 -0.76 -19.31
C TYR A 162 -3.31 -1.77 -19.01
N PHE A 163 -3.55 -3.05 -19.30
CA PHE A 163 -2.55 -4.10 -19.11
C PHE A 163 -2.05 -4.63 -20.45
N ASP A 164 -0.73 -4.63 -20.60
CA ASP A 164 -0.06 -5.13 -21.80
C ASP A 164 1.33 -5.61 -21.42
N GLU A 165 1.55 -6.92 -21.53
CA GLU A 165 2.83 -7.55 -21.19
C GLU A 165 4.00 -7.00 -22.03
N ARG A 166 3.72 -6.39 -23.19
CA ARG A 166 4.73 -5.76 -24.05
C ARG A 166 5.28 -4.46 -23.48
N ILE A 167 4.65 -3.87 -22.45
CA ILE A 167 5.12 -2.63 -21.82
C ILE A 167 6.43 -2.87 -21.07
N ALA A 168 6.47 -3.86 -20.17
CA ALA A 168 7.63 -4.13 -19.33
C ALA A 168 7.78 -5.62 -18.96
N GLY A 169 7.15 -6.53 -19.71
CA GLY A 169 7.46 -7.96 -19.69
C GLY A 169 6.74 -8.78 -18.62
N LYS A 170 5.78 -8.21 -17.88
CA LYS A 170 5.01 -8.96 -16.87
C LYS A 170 3.56 -9.12 -17.30
N LYS A 171 3.09 -10.36 -17.37
CA LYS A 171 1.68 -10.66 -17.56
C LYS A 171 0.92 -10.42 -16.26
N ILE A 172 -0.21 -9.73 -16.35
CA ILE A 172 -1.11 -9.52 -15.22
C ILE A 172 -1.79 -10.83 -14.81
N ARG A 173 -2.05 -10.99 -13.50
CA ARG A 173 -2.76 -12.15 -12.96
C ARG A 173 -4.28 -11.97 -13.12
N ASP A 174 -4.97 -13.01 -13.57
CA ASP A 174 -6.42 -13.01 -13.72
C ASP A 174 -7.15 -12.85 -12.37
N SER A 175 -6.56 -13.36 -11.29
CA SER A 175 -7.05 -13.20 -9.91
C SER A 175 -7.11 -11.73 -9.49
N LEU A 176 -6.08 -10.95 -9.81
CA LEU A 176 -6.05 -9.51 -9.52
C LEU A 176 -7.14 -8.77 -10.30
N ILE A 177 -7.30 -9.06 -11.60
CA ILE A 177 -8.38 -8.45 -12.40
C ILE A 177 -9.75 -8.78 -11.82
N THR A 178 -9.97 -10.03 -11.43
CA THR A 178 -11.23 -10.48 -10.82
C THR A 178 -11.50 -9.75 -9.51
N MET A 179 -10.47 -9.59 -8.67
CA MET A 179 -10.57 -8.87 -7.40
C MET A 179 -10.87 -7.39 -7.60
N LEU A 180 -10.17 -6.72 -8.53
CA LEU A 180 -10.44 -5.32 -8.86
C LEU A 180 -11.88 -5.14 -9.37
N LYS A 181 -12.35 -6.02 -10.26
CA LYS A 181 -13.74 -5.99 -10.75
C LYS A 181 -14.75 -6.18 -9.63
N TYR A 182 -14.48 -7.12 -8.72
CA TYR A 182 -15.35 -7.37 -7.57
C TYR A 182 -15.43 -6.16 -6.62
N THR A 183 -14.30 -5.52 -6.33
CA THR A 183 -14.23 -4.39 -5.40
C THR A 183 -14.77 -3.09 -5.99
N TYR A 184 -14.44 -2.79 -7.25
CA TYR A 184 -14.72 -1.49 -7.85
C TYR A 184 -15.92 -1.47 -8.79
N GLY A 185 -16.35 -2.63 -9.32
CA GLY A 185 -17.52 -2.72 -10.20
C GLY A 185 -17.45 -1.72 -11.35
N ASP A 186 -18.46 -0.85 -11.44
CA ASP A 186 -18.59 0.16 -12.49
C ASP A 186 -17.53 1.27 -12.41
N HIS A 187 -16.85 1.43 -11.26
CA HIS A 187 -15.72 2.35 -11.12
C HIS A 187 -14.42 1.80 -11.72
N LEU A 188 -14.37 0.52 -12.15
CA LEU A 188 -13.23 -0.04 -12.86
C LEU A 188 -13.46 -0.07 -14.38
N ILE A 189 -12.57 0.60 -15.10
CA ILE A 189 -12.61 0.67 -16.56
C ILE A 189 -11.38 -0.07 -17.11
N MET A 190 -11.63 -1.18 -17.81
CA MET A 190 -10.58 -1.92 -18.53
C MET A 190 -10.39 -1.30 -19.91
N LEU A 191 -9.21 -0.74 -20.17
CA LEU A 191 -8.84 -0.16 -21.47
C LEU A 191 -8.25 -1.25 -22.37
N ASN A 192 -8.65 -1.29 -23.64
CA ASN A 192 -8.15 -2.28 -24.60
C ASN A 192 -6.99 -1.75 -25.46
N SER A 193 -6.83 -0.42 -25.52
CA SER A 193 -5.75 0.26 -26.21
C SER A 193 -5.14 1.39 -25.39
N LEU A 194 -3.85 1.65 -25.59
CA LEU A 194 -3.20 2.87 -25.10
C LEU A 194 -3.87 4.14 -25.63
N ASP A 195 -4.52 4.08 -26.78
CA ASP A 195 -5.22 5.23 -27.38
C ASP A 195 -6.50 5.63 -26.66
N GLU A 196 -7.01 4.78 -25.77
CA GLU A 196 -8.14 5.13 -24.90
C GLU A 196 -7.70 5.98 -23.70
N ILE A 197 -6.39 6.05 -23.42
CA ILE A 197 -5.83 6.95 -22.42
C ILE A 197 -5.71 8.36 -23.01
N GLY A 198 -6.16 9.37 -22.27
CA GLY A 198 -5.99 10.78 -22.62
C GLY A 198 -4.54 11.12 -22.96
N GLU A 199 -4.32 11.99 -23.96
CA GLU A 199 -2.98 12.21 -24.50
C GLU A 199 -1.98 12.72 -23.46
N GLU A 200 -2.44 13.56 -22.54
CA GLU A 200 -1.63 14.11 -21.45
C GLU A 200 -1.19 13.01 -20.48
N GLU A 201 -2.14 12.22 -19.96
CA GLU A 201 -1.85 11.11 -19.06
C GLU A 201 -0.97 10.07 -19.72
N ARG A 202 -1.26 9.72 -20.98
CA ARG A 202 -0.50 8.75 -21.76
C ARG A 202 0.95 9.19 -21.91
N THR A 203 1.19 10.47 -22.22
CA THR A 203 2.54 11.02 -22.35
C THR A 203 3.31 10.88 -21.05
N ILE A 204 2.70 11.23 -19.91
CA ILE A 204 3.33 11.10 -18.60
C ILE A 204 3.63 9.63 -18.29
N LEU A 205 2.67 8.72 -18.48
CA LEU A 205 2.82 7.30 -18.19
C LEU A 205 3.94 6.64 -19.01
N LEU A 206 4.05 6.99 -20.29
CA LEU A 206 5.15 6.54 -21.15
C LEU A 206 6.50 7.08 -20.68
N GLN A 207 6.57 8.34 -20.22
CA GLN A 207 7.80 8.88 -19.61
C GLN A 207 8.19 8.14 -18.34
N LEU A 208 7.22 7.78 -17.47
CA LEU A 208 7.48 6.97 -16.27
C LEU A 208 8.09 5.62 -16.65
N ARG A 209 7.52 4.95 -17.67
CA ARG A 209 8.04 3.70 -18.21
C ARG A 209 9.46 3.86 -18.74
N ASP A 210 9.70 4.84 -19.60
CA ASP A 210 11.00 5.02 -20.26
C ASP A 210 12.10 5.38 -19.27
N ASN A 211 11.78 6.15 -18.23
CA ASN A 211 12.68 6.43 -17.11
C ASN A 211 13.07 5.18 -16.31
N TYR A 212 12.19 4.19 -16.23
CA TYR A 212 12.48 2.92 -15.57
C TYR A 212 13.27 1.98 -16.48
N VAL A 213 12.86 1.85 -17.75
CA VAL A 213 13.53 0.97 -18.74
C VAL A 213 14.94 1.47 -19.06
N SER A 214 15.18 2.77 -19.12
CA SER A 214 16.52 3.31 -19.39
C SER A 214 17.53 3.13 -18.24
N LYS A 215 17.05 2.83 -17.03
CA LYS A 215 17.90 2.64 -15.84
C LYS A 215 18.26 1.19 -15.58
N ASN A 216 17.64 0.23 -16.28
CA ASN A 216 17.82 -1.21 -16.08
C ASN A 216 18.21 -1.91 -17.40
#